data_AF-A0A327YLV9-F1
#
_entry.id   AF-A0A327YLV9-F1
#
_cell.length_a   1.000
_cell.length_b   1.000
_cell.length_c   1.000
_cell.angle_alpha   90.00
_cell.angle_beta   90.00
_cell.angle_gamma   90.00
#
_symmetry.space_group_name_H-M   'P 1'
#
loop_
_entity.id
_entity.type
_entity.pdbx_description
1 polymer ?
#
loop_
_entity_poly.entity_id
_entity_poly.type
_entity_poly.pdbx_seq_one_letter_code
_entity_poly.pdbx_strand_id
1 'polypeptide(L)'
;MFHFIDPEKPRPYRRKAQATFIVSVMETSEKSENIHKSAYPYLVRSLANHLMYILHHDDETTDIYFLTPEQGFYKLTYRKGEEETFFKRIYERLEPLAASQLVINNDFYDDLPEEMWNGDEITKSLSESGKKLDRMNLLPAPFPLEEYLTPRDMRHLKKLYGIGGLSYGNLSARRDGHSFWMSASGINKADMKTVGEDFLLIRGYDPDKNAIKVSVPPNITPKRASVDAIEHWMIYKEHPEVGAIVHIHAWIDGIRATEINYPCGTIELAKTVAELVRNSEEPSRAIIGLKNHGLTITGTDLNDIFERIEGKIIPQVPMS
;
A
#
# COMPACT_ATOMS: atom_id res chain seq x y z
N MET A 1 1.83 10.92 16.63
CA MET A 1 2.61 10.83 17.89
C MET A 1 4.08 10.75 17.54
N PHE A 2 4.92 11.58 18.16
CA PHE A 2 6.37 11.56 17.94
C PHE A 2 7.05 10.61 18.93
N HIS A 3 7.82 9.66 18.41
CA HIS A 3 8.53 8.64 19.17
C HIS A 3 10.04 8.82 18.99
N PHE A 4 10.70 9.44 19.95
CA PHE A 4 12.14 9.66 19.89
C PHE A 4 12.88 8.35 20.19
N ILE A 5 13.76 7.93 19.28
CA ILE A 5 14.49 6.66 19.40
C ILE A 5 15.99 6.88 19.57
N ASP A 6 16.59 6.05 20.43
CA ASP A 6 18.03 5.93 20.60
C ASP A 6 18.59 5.03 19.49
N PRO A 7 19.56 5.49 18.67
CA PRO A 7 20.20 4.68 17.63
C PRO A 7 20.77 3.35 18.15
N GLU A 8 21.33 3.34 19.36
CA GLU A 8 21.93 2.14 19.96
C GLU A 8 20.85 1.16 20.46
N LYS A 9 19.66 1.69 20.79
CA LYS A 9 18.53 0.93 21.33
C LYS A 9 17.20 1.42 20.74
N PRO A 10 16.93 1.17 19.45
CA PRO A 10 15.75 1.67 18.76
C PRO A 10 14.51 0.89 19.19
N ARG A 11 13.94 1.26 20.34
CA ARG A 11 12.84 0.53 20.97
C ARG A 11 11.55 0.70 20.15
N PRO A 12 10.79 -0.40 19.96
CA PRO A 12 9.49 -0.32 19.30
C PRO A 12 8.50 0.47 20.15
N TYR A 13 7.67 1.29 19.50
CA TYR A 13 6.53 1.88 20.17
C TYR A 13 5.35 0.89 20.20
N ARG A 14 4.77 0.69 21.38
CA ARG A 14 3.59 -0.18 21.55
C ARG A 14 2.31 0.63 21.37
N ARG A 15 1.68 0.50 20.20
CA ARG A 15 0.38 1.12 19.91
C ARG A 15 -0.69 0.63 20.90
N LYS A 16 -1.47 1.57 21.44
CA LYS A 16 -2.67 1.26 22.24
C LYS A 16 -3.95 1.27 21.41
N ALA A 17 -3.90 1.88 20.23
CA ALA A 17 -5.00 1.92 19.26
C ALA A 17 -4.44 1.80 17.83
N GLN A 18 -5.20 1.16 16.95
CA GLN A 18 -4.84 0.96 15.54
C GLN A 18 -4.65 2.30 14.79
N ALA A 19 -5.45 3.31 15.13
CA ALA A 19 -5.40 4.65 14.53
C ALA A 19 -4.21 5.51 14.99
N THR A 20 -3.30 5.00 15.84
CA THR A 20 -2.15 5.79 16.28
C THR A 20 -1.09 5.86 15.18
N PHE A 21 -0.99 7.02 14.52
CA PHE A 21 0.10 7.34 13.60
C PHE A 21 1.38 7.68 14.37
N ILE A 22 2.48 6.97 14.05
CA ILE A 22 3.76 7.08 14.74
C ILE A 22 4.81 7.65 13.80
N VAL A 23 5.40 8.76 14.22
CA VAL A 23 6.59 9.35 13.60
C VAL A 23 7.76 9.07 14.53
N SER A 24 8.62 8.13 14.18
CA SER A 24 9.89 7.95 14.88
C SER A 24 10.83 9.08 14.53
N VAL A 25 11.53 9.63 15.52
CA VAL A 25 12.52 10.68 15.33
C VAL A 25 13.85 10.16 15.85
N MET A 26 14.86 10.19 14.98
CA MET A 26 16.21 9.74 15.29
C MET A 26 17.20 10.80 14.84
N GLU A 27 18.16 11.11 15.71
CA GLU A 27 19.29 11.97 15.40
C GLU A 27 20.55 11.14 15.30
N THR A 28 21.42 11.48 14.35
CA THR A 28 22.72 10.84 14.19
C THR A 28 23.75 11.79 13.59
N SER A 29 25.01 11.52 13.87
CA SER A 29 26.17 12.14 13.22
C SER A 29 26.89 11.19 12.26
N GLU A 30 26.40 9.95 12.12
CA GLU A 30 27.02 8.93 11.28
C GLU A 30 26.73 9.21 9.80
N LYS A 31 27.79 9.52 9.05
CA LYS A 31 27.72 9.72 7.60
C LYS A 31 27.69 8.35 6.92
N SER A 32 26.66 8.09 6.12
CA SER A 32 26.53 6.87 5.30
C SER A 32 26.48 7.23 3.83
N GLU A 33 27.12 6.43 2.98
CA GLU A 33 27.03 6.55 1.51
C GLU A 33 25.60 6.31 1.01
N ASN A 34 24.79 5.53 1.76
CA ASN A 34 23.39 5.27 1.42
C ASN A 34 22.50 5.43 2.67
N ILE A 35 22.00 6.66 2.85
CA ILE A 35 21.14 7.03 3.98
C ILE A 35 19.85 6.21 4.01
N HIS A 36 19.25 5.91 2.86
CA HIS A 36 18.04 5.09 2.83
C HIS A 36 18.30 3.70 3.42
N LYS A 37 19.40 3.06 3.01
CA LYS A 37 19.82 1.74 3.48
C LYS A 37 20.19 1.74 4.97
N SER A 38 20.85 2.79 5.46
CA SER A 38 21.20 2.90 6.87
C SER A 38 19.99 3.22 7.77
N ALA A 39 19.03 4.01 7.28
CA ALA A 39 17.90 4.47 8.07
C ALA A 39 16.74 3.45 8.13
N TYR A 40 16.50 2.68 7.07
CA TYR A 40 15.34 1.77 6.98
C TYR A 40 15.21 0.75 8.13
N PRO A 41 16.30 0.14 8.67
CA PRO A 41 16.21 -0.73 9.83
C PRO A 41 15.59 -0.06 11.07
N TYR A 42 15.82 1.23 11.28
CA TYR A 42 15.28 1.96 12.44
C TYR A 42 13.77 2.16 12.33
N LEU A 43 13.26 2.38 11.12
CA LEU A 43 11.83 2.43 10.85
C LEU A 43 11.16 1.10 11.26
N VAL A 44 11.73 -0.03 10.80
CA VAL A 44 11.21 -1.37 11.10
C VAL A 44 11.31 -1.68 12.59
N ARG A 45 12.44 -1.41 13.24
CA ARG A 45 12.65 -1.72 14.66
C ARG A 45 11.76 -0.88 15.59
N SER A 46 11.52 0.38 15.23
CA SER A 46 10.69 1.29 16.01
C SER A 46 9.18 1.09 15.80
N LEU A 47 8.80 0.27 14.80
CA LEU A 47 7.40 0.04 14.38
C LEU A 47 6.69 1.33 13.96
N ALA A 48 7.41 2.30 13.42
CA ALA A 48 6.83 3.59 13.01
C ALA A 48 6.07 3.52 11.67
N ASN A 49 5.14 4.45 11.49
CA ASN A 49 4.56 4.74 10.18
C ASN A 49 5.49 5.62 9.34
N HIS A 50 6.26 6.47 10.02
CA HIS A 50 7.19 7.40 9.39
C HIS A 50 8.46 7.50 10.23
N LEU A 51 9.64 7.56 9.61
CA LEU A 51 10.89 7.87 10.30
C LEU A 51 11.40 9.22 9.81
N MET A 52 11.67 10.12 10.76
CA MET A 52 12.48 11.32 10.57
C MET A 52 13.90 11.01 11.04
N TYR A 53 14.82 10.90 10.09
CA TYR A 53 16.23 10.65 10.31
C TYR A 53 16.99 11.97 10.13
N ILE A 54 17.45 12.52 11.24
CA ILE A 54 18.07 13.84 11.34
C ILE A 54 19.59 13.68 11.28
N LEU A 55 20.22 14.34 10.31
CA LEU A 55 21.66 14.36 10.09
C LEU A 55 22.16 15.80 10.15
N HIS A 56 23.04 16.09 11.11
CA HIS A 56 23.70 17.38 11.24
C HIS A 56 24.97 17.42 10.38
N HIS A 57 25.17 18.54 9.70
CA HIS A 57 26.36 18.79 8.87
C HIS A 57 27.29 19.82 9.51
N ASP A 58 28.56 19.77 9.10
CA ASP A 58 29.61 20.66 9.62
C ASP A 58 29.42 22.13 9.19
N ASP A 59 28.57 22.39 8.19
CA ASP A 59 28.27 23.72 7.62
C ASP A 59 27.03 24.40 8.25
N GLU A 60 26.67 24.00 9.47
CA GLU A 60 25.45 24.43 10.20
C GLU A 60 24.12 24.09 9.51
N THR A 61 24.14 23.29 8.44
CA THR A 61 22.90 22.75 7.85
C THR A 61 22.47 21.46 8.54
N THR A 62 21.18 21.16 8.49
CA THR A 62 20.63 19.90 9.00
C THR A 62 19.71 19.29 7.97
N ASP A 63 19.99 18.06 7.56
CA ASP A 63 19.10 17.31 6.70
C ASP A 63 18.16 16.43 7.54
N ILE A 64 16.87 16.46 7.22
CA ILE A 64 15.89 15.50 7.72
C ILE A 64 15.44 14.64 6.55
N TYR A 65 15.77 13.35 6.64
CA TYR A 65 15.29 12.34 5.73
C TYR A 65 14.01 11.72 6.28
N PHE A 66 13.03 11.56 5.41
CA PHE A 66 11.75 10.97 5.73
C PHE A 66 11.65 9.61 5.06
N LEU A 67 11.35 8.57 5.85
CA LEU A 67 11.20 7.20 5.38
C LEU A 67 9.81 6.65 5.73
N THR A 68 9.21 5.89 4.81
CA THR A 68 7.97 5.12 5.03
C THR A 68 8.21 3.63 4.77
N PRO A 69 7.35 2.72 5.30
CA PRO A 69 7.53 1.29 5.10
C PRO A 69 7.45 0.84 3.63
N GLU A 70 6.76 1.60 2.80
CA GLU A 70 6.63 1.43 1.36
C GLU A 70 7.86 2.00 0.60
N GLN A 71 8.96 2.28 1.32
CA GLN A 71 10.21 2.91 0.88
C GLN A 71 10.18 4.41 0.60
N GLY A 72 9.04 5.09 0.66
CA GLY A 72 8.97 6.53 0.40
C GLY A 72 10.10 7.29 1.09
N PHE A 73 10.98 7.91 0.30
CA PHE A 73 12.24 8.50 0.75
C PHE A 73 12.40 9.90 0.17
N TYR A 74 12.41 10.91 1.04
CA TYR A 74 12.60 12.30 0.63
C TYR A 74 13.33 13.10 1.71
N LYS A 75 13.82 14.28 1.35
CA LYS A 75 14.70 15.10 2.21
C LYS A 75 14.17 16.52 2.34
N LEU A 76 14.27 17.09 3.54
CA LEU A 76 14.21 18.53 3.79
C LEU A 76 15.54 18.98 4.38
N THR A 77 16.06 20.12 3.93
CA THR A 77 17.25 20.73 4.49
C THR A 77 16.85 21.96 5.28
N TYR A 78 17.33 22.06 6.51
CA TYR A 78 17.21 23.20 7.40
C TYR A 78 18.48 24.04 7.37
N ARG A 79 18.30 25.36 7.39
CA ARG A 79 19.34 26.35 7.62
C ARG A 79 18.90 27.28 8.74
N LYS A 80 19.87 27.72 9.54
CA LYS A 80 19.63 28.65 10.65
C LYS A 80 18.91 29.92 10.18
N GLY A 81 17.86 30.34 10.89
CA GLY A 81 17.01 31.47 10.51
C GLY A 81 15.81 31.12 9.61
N GLU A 82 15.63 29.85 9.23
CA GLU A 82 14.48 29.37 8.44
C GLU A 82 13.49 28.55 9.29
N GLU A 83 13.50 28.67 10.62
CA GLU A 83 12.80 27.78 11.56
C GLU A 83 11.29 27.66 11.25
N GLU A 84 10.61 28.79 11.10
CA GLU A 84 9.17 28.82 10.86
C GLU A 84 8.79 28.13 9.54
N THR A 85 9.47 28.49 8.46
CA THR A 85 9.28 27.88 7.13
C THR A 85 9.62 26.40 7.13
N PHE A 86 10.64 26.00 7.89
CA PHE A 86 11.07 24.61 7.97
C PHE A 86 10.04 23.74 8.70
N PHE A 87 9.59 24.15 9.89
CA PHE A 87 8.57 23.41 10.63
C PHE A 87 7.22 23.38 9.91
N LYS A 88 6.87 24.46 9.19
CA LYS A 88 5.70 24.46 8.30
C LYS A 88 5.80 23.36 7.23
N ARG A 89 6.96 23.25 6.55
CA ARG A 89 7.19 22.20 5.54
C ARG A 89 7.15 20.80 6.14
N ILE A 90 7.61 20.60 7.37
CA ILE A 90 7.47 19.30 8.07
C ILE A 90 5.99 19.00 8.32
N TYR A 91 5.25 19.98 8.85
CA TYR A 91 3.83 19.84 9.16
C TYR A 91 3.01 19.50 7.91
N GLU A 92 3.21 20.25 6.81
CA GLU A 92 2.53 20.02 5.52
C GLU A 92 2.78 18.61 4.95
N ARG A 93 3.90 17.97 5.33
CA ARG A 93 4.23 16.60 4.90
C ARG A 93 3.65 15.52 5.81
N LEU A 94 3.62 15.78 7.11
CA LEU A 94 3.18 14.79 8.10
C LEU A 94 1.68 14.83 8.33
N GLU A 95 1.06 16.00 8.29
CA GLU A 95 -0.35 16.17 8.64
C GLU A 95 -1.29 15.35 7.75
N PRO A 96 -1.16 15.34 6.41
CA PRO A 96 -2.07 14.56 5.57
C PRO A 96 -1.98 13.06 5.87
N LEU A 97 -0.78 12.57 6.17
CA LEU A 97 -0.55 11.15 6.49
C LEU A 97 -1.09 10.81 7.88
N ALA A 98 -0.85 11.68 8.86
CA ALA A 98 -1.25 11.47 10.24
C ALA A 98 -2.75 11.65 10.47
N ALA A 99 -3.42 12.47 9.67
CA ALA A 99 -4.86 12.72 9.71
C ALA A 99 -5.67 11.74 8.85
N SER A 100 -5.01 10.95 7.99
CA SER A 100 -5.68 9.99 7.10
C SER A 100 -6.46 8.91 7.86
N GLN A 101 -7.60 8.52 7.30
CA GLN A 101 -8.50 7.54 7.90
C GLN A 101 -8.31 6.18 7.24
N LEU A 102 -7.73 5.23 7.99
CA LEU A 102 -7.57 3.84 7.56
C LEU A 102 -8.91 3.09 7.54
N VAL A 103 -9.23 2.47 6.41
CA VAL A 103 -10.39 1.62 6.16
C VAL A 103 -9.94 0.18 5.95
N ILE A 104 -9.50 -0.44 7.04
CA ILE A 104 -8.90 -1.79 6.98
C ILE A 104 -9.75 -2.85 7.71
N ASN A 105 -10.80 -2.45 8.40
CA ASN A 105 -11.69 -3.40 9.06
C ASN A 105 -12.57 -4.13 8.03
N ASN A 106 -12.89 -5.39 8.32
CA ASN A 106 -13.81 -6.20 7.51
C ASN A 106 -15.01 -6.59 8.37
N ASP A 107 -16.20 -6.40 7.83
CA ASP A 107 -17.46 -6.91 8.37
C ASP A 107 -17.85 -8.12 7.52
N PHE A 108 -17.76 -9.32 8.11
CA PHE A 108 -17.95 -10.59 7.41
C PHE A 108 -19.39 -11.06 7.52
N TYR A 109 -19.93 -11.54 6.41
CA TYR A 109 -21.28 -12.06 6.29
C TYR A 109 -21.22 -13.49 5.73
N ASP A 110 -21.76 -14.45 6.46
CA ASP A 110 -21.81 -15.88 6.08
C ASP A 110 -22.96 -16.14 5.09
N ASP A 111 -23.08 -15.30 4.06
CA ASP A 111 -24.19 -15.28 3.12
C ASP A 111 -23.76 -15.47 1.66
N LEU A 112 -22.55 -15.98 1.44
CA LEU A 112 -22.11 -16.32 0.08
C LEU A 112 -22.94 -17.50 -0.45
N PRO A 113 -23.56 -17.39 -1.65
CA PRO A 113 -24.30 -18.49 -2.24
C PRO A 113 -23.45 -19.76 -2.46
N GLU A 114 -24.05 -20.93 -2.27
CA GLU A 114 -23.35 -22.24 -2.31
C GLU A 114 -22.67 -22.50 -3.66
N GLU A 115 -23.30 -22.07 -4.75
CA GLU A 115 -22.73 -22.18 -6.09
C GLU A 115 -21.40 -21.43 -6.27
N MET A 116 -21.07 -20.51 -5.36
CA MET A 116 -19.86 -19.70 -5.38
C MET A 116 -18.78 -20.17 -4.41
N TRP A 117 -19.05 -21.17 -3.58
CA TRP A 117 -18.09 -21.64 -2.58
C TRP A 117 -16.83 -22.24 -3.22
N ASN A 118 -16.95 -22.74 -4.44
CA ASN A 118 -15.82 -23.30 -5.22
C ASN A 118 -15.25 -22.30 -6.24
N GLY A 119 -15.69 -21.04 -6.19
CA GLY A 119 -15.32 -20.01 -7.15
C GLY A 119 -16.11 -20.07 -8.47
N ASP A 120 -15.88 -19.07 -9.30
CA ASP A 120 -16.46 -18.89 -10.64
C ASP A 120 -15.37 -18.54 -11.68
N GLU A 121 -15.79 -18.24 -12.92
CA GLU A 121 -14.87 -17.83 -13.99
C GLU A 121 -14.04 -16.58 -13.65
N ILE A 122 -14.56 -15.68 -12.81
CA ILE A 122 -13.85 -14.47 -12.39
C ILE A 122 -12.73 -14.85 -11.42
N THR A 123 -13.00 -15.71 -10.44
CA THR A 123 -11.95 -16.22 -9.53
C THR A 123 -10.87 -17.01 -10.27
N LYS A 124 -11.24 -17.75 -11.34
CA LYS A 124 -10.26 -18.40 -12.23
C LYS A 124 -9.39 -17.36 -12.94
N SER A 125 -9.99 -16.32 -13.52
CA SER A 125 -9.27 -15.22 -14.17
C SER A 125 -8.32 -14.49 -13.20
N LEU A 126 -8.74 -14.29 -11.95
CA LEU A 126 -7.88 -13.76 -10.89
C LEU A 126 -6.70 -14.69 -10.59
N SER A 127 -6.93 -16.01 -10.46
CA SER A 127 -5.86 -17.01 -10.25
C SER A 127 -4.82 -16.97 -11.38
N GLU A 128 -5.29 -16.93 -12.64
CA GLU A 128 -4.42 -16.84 -13.81
C GLU A 128 -3.62 -15.53 -13.86
N SER A 129 -4.27 -14.43 -13.50
CA SER A 129 -3.67 -13.10 -13.42
C SER A 129 -2.62 -13.00 -12.31
N GLY A 130 -2.86 -13.65 -11.17
CA GLY A 130 -1.87 -13.78 -10.12
C GLY A 130 -0.60 -14.52 -10.58
N LYS A 131 -0.76 -15.58 -11.38
CA LYS A 131 0.37 -16.27 -12.04
C LYS A 131 1.06 -15.40 -13.10
N LYS A 132 0.33 -14.51 -13.79
CA LYS A 132 0.93 -13.55 -14.74
C LYS A 132 1.82 -12.55 -14.00
N LEU A 133 1.33 -11.96 -12.90
CA LEU A 133 2.13 -11.05 -12.07
C LEU A 133 3.43 -11.71 -11.59
N ASP A 134 3.35 -12.97 -11.15
CA ASP A 134 4.52 -13.75 -10.71
C ASP A 134 5.56 -13.92 -11.83
N ARG A 135 5.12 -14.32 -13.04
CA ARG A 135 6.00 -14.44 -14.21
C ARG A 135 6.65 -13.12 -14.63
N MET A 136 5.98 -12.00 -14.34
CA MET A 136 6.50 -10.65 -14.59
C MET A 136 7.42 -10.14 -13.47
N ASN A 137 7.69 -10.96 -12.44
CA ASN A 137 8.42 -10.57 -11.22
C ASN A 137 7.78 -9.38 -10.48
N LEU A 138 6.45 -9.32 -10.49
CA LEU A 138 5.67 -8.30 -9.77
C LEU A 138 5.16 -8.80 -8.40
N LEU A 139 5.56 -10.02 -7.99
CA LEU A 139 5.28 -10.66 -6.69
C LEU A 139 6.54 -11.40 -6.17
N PRO A 140 7.03 -11.21 -4.92
CA PRO A 140 6.93 -10.03 -4.08
C PRO A 140 8.26 -9.40 -3.64
N ALA A 141 8.11 -8.21 -3.06
CA ALA A 141 9.05 -7.15 -2.69
C ALA A 141 9.68 -6.46 -3.92
N PRO A 142 9.41 -5.15 -4.15
CA PRO A 142 9.97 -4.39 -5.27
C PRO A 142 11.48 -4.13 -5.14
N PHE A 143 12.12 -4.68 -4.11
CA PHE A 143 13.52 -4.50 -3.81
C PHE A 143 14.03 -5.64 -2.91
N PRO A 144 15.34 -5.93 -2.93
CA PRO A 144 15.93 -6.99 -2.13
C PRO A 144 15.97 -6.56 -0.66
N LEU A 145 14.88 -6.79 0.08
CA LEU A 145 14.78 -6.47 1.52
C LEU A 145 15.92 -7.10 2.34
N GLU A 146 16.49 -8.21 1.87
CA GLU A 146 17.66 -8.89 2.42
C GLU A 146 18.92 -8.00 2.39
N GLU A 147 19.00 -7.04 1.47
CA GLU A 147 20.09 -6.06 1.44
C GLU A 147 19.96 -4.98 2.50
N TYR A 148 18.75 -4.76 3.04
CA TYR A 148 18.43 -3.69 3.99
C TYR A 148 18.26 -4.21 5.41
N LEU A 149 17.75 -5.42 5.57
CA LEU A 149 17.33 -5.96 6.85
C LEU A 149 18.14 -7.20 7.23
N THR A 150 18.57 -7.24 8.48
CA THR A 150 19.12 -8.47 9.06
C THR A 150 18.05 -9.58 9.07
N PRO A 151 18.41 -10.87 9.14
CA PRO A 151 17.43 -11.95 9.28
C PRO A 151 16.50 -11.78 10.49
N ARG A 152 16.97 -11.11 11.55
CA ARG A 152 16.17 -10.78 12.72
C ARG A 152 15.12 -9.71 12.39
N ASP A 153 15.54 -8.62 11.75
CA ASP A 153 14.62 -7.53 11.35
C ASP A 153 13.61 -8.01 10.32
N MET A 154 14.02 -8.89 9.40
CA MET A 154 13.13 -9.54 8.45
C MET A 154 12.05 -10.38 9.14
N ARG A 155 12.40 -11.19 10.14
CA ARG A 155 11.41 -11.94 10.95
C ARG A 155 10.48 -10.99 11.70
N HIS A 156 11.00 -9.87 12.19
CA HIS A 156 10.20 -8.86 12.87
C HIS A 156 9.20 -8.20 11.92
N LEU A 157 9.63 -7.82 10.72
CA LEU A 157 8.78 -7.28 9.65
C LEU A 157 7.66 -8.26 9.29
N LYS A 158 8.01 -9.53 9.03
CA LYS A 158 7.05 -10.60 8.72
C LYS A 158 6.00 -10.76 9.83
N LYS A 159 6.43 -10.72 11.09
CA LYS A 159 5.53 -10.78 12.24
C LYS A 159 4.62 -9.55 12.37
N LEU A 160 5.15 -8.34 12.11
CA LEU A 160 4.40 -7.09 12.25
C LEU A 160 3.19 -7.01 11.30
N TYR A 161 3.40 -7.43 10.06
CA TYR A 161 2.36 -7.35 9.04
C TYR A 161 1.50 -8.63 8.93
N GLY A 162 1.68 -9.62 9.81
CA GLY A 162 0.98 -10.92 9.70
C GLY A 162 1.34 -11.68 8.42
N ILE A 163 2.54 -11.40 7.90
CA ILE A 163 3.04 -11.75 6.58
C ILE A 163 3.69 -13.14 6.64
N GLY A 164 3.01 -14.15 6.07
CA GLY A 164 3.62 -15.43 5.69
C GLY A 164 4.54 -15.32 4.46
N GLY A 165 4.35 -14.26 3.68
CA GLY A 165 5.19 -13.75 2.60
C GLY A 165 4.74 -12.32 2.31
N LEU A 166 5.66 -11.39 2.02
CA LEU A 166 5.22 -10.05 1.58
C LEU A 166 4.45 -10.32 0.30
N SER A 167 3.22 -9.83 0.14
CA SER A 167 2.60 -9.86 -1.18
C SER A 167 2.06 -8.48 -1.46
N TYR A 168 2.93 -7.69 -2.03
CA TYR A 168 2.65 -6.36 -2.56
C TYR A 168 1.78 -6.48 -3.81
N GLY A 169 1.01 -5.43 -4.10
CA GLY A 169 0.00 -5.44 -5.16
C GLY A 169 -1.24 -6.27 -4.82
N ASN A 170 -2.31 -6.08 -5.59
CA ASN A 170 -3.55 -6.85 -5.46
C ASN A 170 -4.35 -6.83 -6.77
N LEU A 171 -5.32 -7.74 -6.86
CA LEU A 171 -6.14 -7.94 -8.05
C LEU A 171 -7.61 -7.97 -7.65
N SER A 172 -8.46 -7.37 -8.47
CA SER A 172 -9.90 -7.51 -8.36
C SER A 172 -10.57 -7.52 -9.73
N ALA A 173 -11.74 -8.14 -9.80
CA ALA A 173 -12.57 -8.13 -10.99
C ALA A 173 -14.05 -8.05 -10.59
N ARG A 174 -14.78 -7.17 -11.30
CA ARG A 174 -16.20 -6.93 -11.11
C ARG A 174 -16.98 -8.19 -11.41
N ARG A 175 -17.92 -8.53 -10.53
CA ARG A 175 -18.90 -9.58 -10.75
C ARG A 175 -20.20 -9.01 -11.30
N ASP A 176 -20.70 -7.96 -10.68
CA ASP A 176 -21.93 -7.29 -11.07
C ASP A 176 -21.92 -5.80 -10.65
N GLY A 177 -23.06 -5.12 -10.75
CA GLY A 177 -23.19 -3.70 -10.37
C GLY A 177 -23.01 -3.42 -8.88
N HIS A 178 -22.94 -4.44 -8.03
CA HIS A 178 -22.93 -4.31 -6.57
C HIS A 178 -21.79 -5.08 -5.89
N SER A 179 -21.07 -5.93 -6.61
CA SER A 179 -20.03 -6.77 -6.02
C SER A 179 -18.86 -7.05 -6.96
N PHE A 180 -17.72 -7.36 -6.37
CA PHE A 180 -16.51 -7.75 -7.06
C PHE A 180 -15.69 -8.76 -6.25
N TRP A 181 -14.96 -9.62 -6.95
CA TRP A 181 -13.99 -10.52 -6.34
C TRP A 181 -12.65 -9.81 -6.15
N MET A 182 -11.98 -10.07 -5.02
CA MET A 182 -10.68 -9.50 -4.71
C MET A 182 -9.73 -10.53 -4.10
N SER A 183 -8.44 -10.42 -4.42
CA SER A 183 -7.40 -11.19 -3.74
C SER A 183 -7.31 -10.84 -2.25
N ALA A 184 -7.16 -11.83 -1.39
CA ALA A 184 -6.98 -11.62 0.05
C ALA A 184 -5.64 -10.95 0.40
N SER A 185 -5.58 -10.35 1.59
CA SER A 185 -4.35 -9.75 2.12
C SER A 185 -3.35 -10.82 2.55
N GLY A 186 -2.07 -10.63 2.21
CA GLY A 186 -0.95 -11.44 2.72
C GLY A 186 -0.85 -12.88 2.18
N ILE A 187 -1.55 -13.20 1.09
CA ILE A 187 -1.51 -14.52 0.44
C ILE A 187 -0.45 -14.59 -0.67
N ASN A 188 -0.08 -15.80 -1.09
CA ASN A 188 0.66 -15.98 -2.32
C ASN A 188 -0.27 -15.86 -3.53
N LYS A 189 -0.20 -14.72 -4.23
CA LYS A 189 -1.08 -14.44 -5.39
C LYS A 189 -0.77 -15.34 -6.59
N ALA A 190 0.41 -15.96 -6.66
CA ALA A 190 0.74 -16.93 -7.69
C ALA A 190 0.01 -18.27 -7.55
N ASP A 191 -0.57 -18.56 -6.37
CA ASP A 191 -1.17 -19.86 -6.04
C ASP A 191 -2.57 -19.74 -5.38
N MET A 192 -3.37 -18.77 -5.83
CA MET A 192 -4.74 -18.56 -5.30
C MET A 192 -5.69 -19.68 -5.72
N LYS A 193 -6.41 -20.26 -4.76
CA LYS A 193 -7.28 -21.43 -4.96
C LYS A 193 -8.61 -21.36 -4.21
N THR A 194 -8.61 -20.85 -2.99
CA THR A 194 -9.71 -21.09 -2.05
C THR A 194 -10.55 -19.83 -1.82
N VAL A 195 -11.87 -19.92 -2.01
CA VAL A 195 -12.79 -18.82 -1.68
C VAL A 195 -12.87 -18.64 -0.16
N GLY A 196 -12.90 -17.38 0.29
CA GLY A 196 -12.85 -17.01 1.70
C GLY A 196 -11.44 -16.94 2.28
N GLU A 197 -10.45 -17.58 1.65
CA GLU A 197 -9.04 -17.50 2.04
C GLU A 197 -8.19 -16.72 1.05
N ASP A 198 -8.34 -16.98 -0.26
CA ASP A 198 -7.58 -16.33 -1.32
C ASP A 198 -8.44 -15.36 -2.12
N PHE A 199 -9.73 -15.65 -2.26
CA PHE A 199 -10.71 -14.81 -2.95
C PHE A 199 -11.81 -14.35 -1.99
N LEU A 200 -12.04 -13.04 -1.93
CA LEU A 200 -13.08 -12.44 -1.09
C LEU A 200 -14.09 -11.71 -1.98
N LEU A 201 -15.39 -11.93 -1.73
CA LEU A 201 -16.45 -11.20 -2.42
C LEU A 201 -16.75 -9.91 -1.66
N ILE A 202 -16.33 -8.78 -2.23
CA ILE A 202 -16.59 -7.46 -1.67
C ILE A 202 -17.96 -6.97 -2.16
N ARG A 203 -18.81 -6.53 -1.24
CA ARG A 203 -20.18 -6.06 -1.55
C ARG A 203 -20.44 -4.60 -1.19
N GLY A 204 -19.51 -3.98 -0.47
CA GLY A 204 -19.67 -2.58 -0.11
C GLY A 204 -18.67 -2.09 0.92
N TYR A 205 -18.86 -0.82 1.27
CA TYR A 205 -18.21 -0.14 2.38
C TYR A 205 -19.27 0.43 3.31
N ASP A 206 -19.11 0.22 4.61
CA ASP A 206 -19.93 0.78 5.67
C ASP A 206 -19.23 2.00 6.28
N PRO A 207 -19.69 3.23 6.03
CA PRO A 207 -19.06 4.43 6.56
C PRO A 207 -19.24 4.58 8.08
N ASP A 208 -20.34 4.07 8.65
CA ASP A 208 -20.63 4.20 10.07
C ASP A 208 -19.73 3.27 10.89
N LYS A 209 -19.48 2.06 10.38
CA LYS A 209 -18.55 1.10 10.99
C LYS A 209 -17.08 1.28 10.53
N ASN A 210 -16.84 2.12 9.53
CA ASN A 210 -15.55 2.25 8.85
C ASN A 210 -14.98 0.88 8.42
N ALA A 211 -15.80 0.06 7.75
CA ALA A 211 -15.47 -1.32 7.44
C ALA A 211 -15.94 -1.76 6.04
N ILE A 212 -15.15 -2.60 5.39
CA ILE A 212 -15.49 -3.24 4.12
C ILE A 212 -16.42 -4.43 4.38
N LYS A 213 -17.53 -4.52 3.66
CA LYS A 213 -18.49 -5.64 3.73
C LYS A 213 -18.04 -6.78 2.83
N VAL A 214 -17.85 -7.95 3.43
CA VAL A 214 -17.28 -9.12 2.75
C VAL A 214 -18.21 -10.32 2.94
N SER A 215 -18.69 -10.89 1.84
CA SER A 215 -19.44 -12.14 1.87
C SER A 215 -18.50 -13.33 1.76
N VAL A 216 -18.71 -14.33 2.62
CA VAL A 216 -17.88 -15.53 2.71
C VAL A 216 -18.76 -16.78 2.85
N PRO A 217 -18.24 -17.97 2.49
CA PRO A 217 -18.90 -19.22 2.84
C PRO A 217 -19.11 -19.34 4.36
N PRO A 218 -20.19 -19.99 4.83
CA PRO A 218 -20.35 -20.31 6.24
C PRO A 218 -19.30 -21.32 6.71
N ASN A 219 -19.02 -21.33 8.02
CA ASN A 219 -18.15 -22.32 8.69
C ASN A 219 -16.66 -22.31 8.28
N ILE A 220 -16.17 -21.22 7.70
CA ILE A 220 -14.72 -21.03 7.46
C ILE A 220 -14.16 -19.96 8.39
N THR A 221 -12.84 -19.90 8.53
CA THR A 221 -12.16 -18.73 9.11
C THR A 221 -11.64 -17.87 7.95
N PRO A 222 -12.32 -16.78 7.58
CA PRO A 222 -11.94 -16.02 6.41
C PRO A 222 -10.63 -15.26 6.63
N LYS A 223 -9.85 -15.11 5.56
CA LYS A 223 -8.77 -14.12 5.53
C LYS A 223 -9.35 -12.73 5.29
N ARG A 224 -8.55 -11.71 5.58
CA ARG A 224 -8.91 -10.31 5.36
C ARG A 224 -8.86 -9.96 3.88
N ALA A 225 -9.74 -9.08 3.44
CA ALA A 225 -9.64 -8.46 2.12
C ALA A 225 -8.33 -7.65 2.00
N SER A 226 -7.89 -7.36 0.77
CA SER A 226 -6.77 -6.45 0.56
C SER A 226 -6.98 -5.13 1.30
N VAL A 227 -5.89 -4.51 1.76
CA VAL A 227 -5.94 -3.19 2.41
C VAL A 227 -6.52 -2.12 1.47
N ASP A 228 -6.35 -2.28 0.15
CA ASP A 228 -6.84 -1.33 -0.86
C ASP A 228 -8.28 -1.60 -1.31
N ALA A 229 -9.03 -2.45 -0.61
CA ALA A 229 -10.42 -2.75 -0.94
C ALA A 229 -11.31 -1.50 -1.00
N ILE A 230 -11.03 -0.48 -0.18
CA ILE A 230 -11.75 0.81 -0.20
C ILE A 230 -11.50 1.59 -1.51
N GLU A 231 -10.26 1.59 -2.02
CA GLU A 231 -9.89 2.24 -3.28
C GLU A 231 -10.62 1.57 -4.45
N HIS A 232 -10.55 0.25 -4.52
CA HIS A 232 -11.21 -0.54 -5.55
C HIS A 232 -12.73 -0.36 -5.52
N TRP A 233 -13.33 -0.39 -4.32
CA TRP A 233 -14.76 -0.15 -4.15
C TRP A 233 -15.17 1.24 -4.64
N MET A 234 -14.38 2.27 -4.35
CA MET A 234 -14.69 3.64 -4.77
C MET A 234 -14.66 3.78 -6.30
N ILE A 235 -13.63 3.22 -6.95
CA ILE A 235 -13.51 3.20 -8.42
C ILE A 235 -14.69 2.43 -9.03
N TYR A 236 -14.98 1.22 -8.55
CA TYR A 236 -16.09 0.43 -9.10
C TYR A 236 -17.47 1.06 -8.87
N LYS A 237 -17.66 1.77 -7.76
CA LYS A 237 -18.91 2.48 -7.47
C LYS A 237 -19.12 3.64 -8.44
N GLU A 238 -18.04 4.33 -8.80
CA GLU A 238 -18.08 5.53 -9.62
C GLU A 238 -18.07 5.25 -11.12
N HIS A 239 -17.42 4.17 -11.54
CA HIS A 239 -17.20 3.80 -12.94
C HIS A 239 -17.75 2.40 -13.26
N PRO A 240 -19.03 2.28 -13.63
CA PRO A 240 -19.65 1.00 -14.00
C PRO A 240 -18.92 0.24 -15.13
N GLU A 241 -18.24 0.98 -16.01
CA GLU A 241 -17.46 0.48 -17.15
C GLU A 241 -16.14 -0.21 -16.76
N VAL A 242 -15.61 0.06 -15.56
CA VAL A 242 -14.41 -0.61 -15.04
C VAL A 242 -14.81 -2.03 -14.64
N GLY A 243 -14.23 -3.03 -15.29
CA GLY A 243 -14.48 -4.45 -15.01
C GLY A 243 -13.36 -5.14 -14.25
N ALA A 244 -12.15 -4.57 -14.20
CA ALA A 244 -11.05 -5.07 -13.40
C ALA A 244 -10.15 -3.93 -12.88
N ILE A 245 -9.46 -4.21 -11.78
CA ILE A 245 -8.45 -3.31 -11.21
C ILE A 245 -7.26 -4.13 -10.75
N VAL A 246 -6.07 -3.69 -11.14
CA VAL A 246 -4.78 -4.24 -10.72
C VAL A 246 -3.98 -3.15 -10.01
N HIS A 247 -3.50 -3.47 -8.81
CA HIS A 247 -2.52 -2.68 -8.09
C HIS A 247 -1.17 -3.39 -8.08
N ILE A 248 -0.09 -2.69 -8.45
CA ILE A 248 1.28 -3.23 -8.49
C ILE A 248 2.31 -2.22 -7.98
N HIS A 249 3.41 -2.72 -7.44
CA HIS A 249 4.51 -1.90 -6.93
C HIS A 249 5.61 -1.77 -7.98
N ALA A 250 5.25 -1.14 -9.09
CA ALA A 250 6.14 -0.89 -10.21
C ALA A 250 5.77 0.46 -10.83
N TRP A 251 6.42 0.86 -11.92
CA TRP A 251 6.18 2.16 -12.53
C TRP A 251 6.07 2.13 -14.04
N ILE A 252 5.41 3.16 -14.60
CA ILE A 252 5.35 3.44 -16.04
C ILE A 252 5.62 4.95 -16.20
N ASP A 253 6.52 5.32 -17.11
CA ASP A 253 6.86 6.73 -17.31
C ASP A 253 5.71 7.53 -17.96
N GLY A 254 5.62 8.82 -17.61
CA GLY A 254 4.67 9.75 -18.20
C GLY A 254 3.22 9.63 -17.69
N ILE A 255 2.96 8.80 -16.69
CA ILE A 255 1.63 8.64 -16.08
C ILE A 255 1.35 9.71 -15.02
N ARG A 256 0.08 10.09 -14.88
CA ARG A 256 -0.37 10.99 -13.82
C ARG A 256 -0.34 10.27 -12.48
N ALA A 257 0.09 10.96 -11.42
CA ALA A 257 0.25 10.38 -10.10
C ALA A 257 -0.38 11.24 -9.00
N THR A 258 -0.66 10.64 -7.85
CA THR A 258 -1.07 11.35 -6.65
C THR A 258 0.01 12.35 -6.21
N GLU A 259 -0.37 13.49 -5.63
CA GLU A 259 0.60 14.46 -5.12
C GLU A 259 1.13 14.07 -3.73
N ILE A 260 0.25 13.45 -2.94
CA ILE A 260 0.48 12.99 -1.58
C ILE A 260 0.59 11.46 -1.59
N ASN A 261 1.55 10.95 -0.83
CA ASN A 261 1.79 9.52 -0.61
C ASN A 261 0.95 8.99 0.57
N TYR A 262 -0.37 9.13 0.50
CA TYR A 262 -1.27 8.62 1.53
C TYR A 262 -1.04 7.12 1.76
N PRO A 263 -1.13 6.64 3.01
CA PRO A 263 -1.01 5.22 3.29
C PRO A 263 -2.08 4.40 2.53
N CYS A 264 -1.72 3.18 2.15
CA CYS A 264 -2.61 2.21 1.54
C CYS A 264 -3.83 1.95 2.42
N GLY A 265 -4.98 1.72 1.79
CA GLY A 265 -6.24 1.50 2.50
C GLY A 265 -6.79 2.71 3.26
N THR A 266 -6.33 3.93 2.97
CA THR A 266 -6.96 5.16 3.48
C THR A 266 -8.07 5.65 2.56
N ILE A 267 -9.08 6.31 3.12
CA ILE A 267 -10.16 6.91 2.32
C ILE A 267 -9.67 8.09 1.48
N GLU A 268 -8.64 8.81 1.95
CA GLU A 268 -8.03 9.93 1.22
C GLU A 268 -7.30 9.46 -0.04
N LEU A 269 -6.54 8.35 0.05
CA LEU A 269 -5.93 7.73 -1.13
C LEU A 269 -7.02 7.30 -2.12
N ALA A 270 -8.03 6.57 -1.63
CA ALA A 270 -9.15 6.10 -2.46
C ALA A 270 -9.85 7.24 -3.21
N LYS A 271 -10.13 8.36 -2.54
CA LYS A 271 -10.73 9.56 -3.14
C LYS A 271 -9.83 10.18 -4.19
N THR A 272 -8.54 10.34 -3.88
CA THR A 272 -7.57 10.95 -4.80
C THR A 272 -7.43 10.13 -6.07
N VAL A 273 -7.33 8.80 -5.94
CA VAL A 273 -7.23 7.89 -7.08
C VAL A 273 -8.52 7.88 -7.90
N ALA A 274 -9.69 7.80 -7.25
CA ALA A 274 -10.98 7.86 -7.95
C ALA A 274 -11.14 9.18 -8.72
N GLU A 275 -10.71 10.31 -8.17
CA GLU A 275 -10.73 11.60 -8.88
C GLU A 275 -9.78 11.62 -10.10
N LEU A 276 -8.60 11.04 -9.98
CA LEU A 276 -7.66 10.93 -11.11
C LEU A 276 -8.19 9.99 -12.21
N VAL A 277 -8.87 8.90 -11.83
CA VAL A 277 -9.56 8.00 -12.75
C VAL A 277 -10.73 8.73 -13.44
N ARG A 278 -11.55 9.48 -12.69
CA ARG A 278 -12.64 10.30 -13.25
C ARG A 278 -12.14 11.31 -14.28
N ASN A 279 -11.00 11.92 -14.02
CA ASN A 279 -10.40 12.92 -14.88
C ASN A 279 -9.51 12.31 -15.97
N SER A 280 -9.55 10.99 -16.19
CA SER A 280 -8.89 10.34 -17.34
C SER A 280 -9.78 10.36 -18.57
N GLU A 281 -9.13 10.32 -19.74
CA GLU A 281 -9.85 10.27 -21.02
C GLU A 281 -10.71 8.99 -21.13
N GLU A 282 -10.25 7.90 -20.52
CA GLU A 282 -10.93 6.61 -20.49
C GLU A 282 -10.82 6.00 -19.09
N PRO A 283 -11.81 6.22 -18.20
CA PRO A 283 -11.78 5.71 -16.82
C PRO A 283 -11.70 4.18 -16.73
N SER A 284 -12.27 3.46 -17.70
CA SER A 284 -12.14 2.00 -17.85
C SER A 284 -10.73 1.54 -18.19
N ARG A 285 -9.79 2.41 -18.57
CA ARG A 285 -8.42 2.07 -18.99
C ARG A 285 -7.36 3.01 -18.43
N ALA A 286 -7.63 3.61 -17.27
CA ALA A 286 -6.71 4.51 -16.60
C ALA A 286 -5.49 3.75 -16.02
N ILE A 287 -4.33 4.43 -16.03
CA ILE A 287 -3.13 4.03 -15.29
C ILE A 287 -2.77 5.21 -14.41
N ILE A 288 -2.95 5.05 -13.10
CA ILE A 288 -2.72 6.10 -12.10
C ILE A 288 -1.52 5.73 -11.23
N GLY A 289 -0.61 6.66 -11.07
CA GLY A 289 0.54 6.53 -10.18
C GLY A 289 0.18 6.84 -8.74
N LEU A 290 0.65 6.00 -7.84
CA LEU A 290 0.62 6.24 -6.41
C LEU A 290 2.02 6.68 -6.02
N LYS A 291 2.19 7.95 -5.66
CA LYS A 291 3.50 8.53 -5.40
C LYS A 291 4.28 7.74 -4.36
N ASN A 292 5.52 7.38 -4.71
CA ASN A 292 6.43 6.58 -3.89
C ASN A 292 5.87 5.19 -3.49
N HIS A 293 4.88 4.67 -4.22
CA HIS A 293 4.23 3.41 -3.87
C HIS A 293 4.07 2.44 -5.05
N GLY A 294 3.42 2.85 -6.14
CA GLY A 294 3.10 1.93 -7.23
C GLY A 294 2.08 2.47 -8.23
N LEU A 295 1.29 1.58 -8.83
CA LEU A 295 0.26 1.91 -9.81
C LEU A 295 -1.09 1.33 -9.42
N THR A 296 -2.16 2.05 -9.72
CA THR A 296 -3.53 1.53 -9.79
C THR A 296 -4.00 1.59 -11.24
N ILE A 297 -4.41 0.43 -11.77
CA ILE A 297 -4.66 0.23 -13.19
C ILE A 297 -6.06 -0.32 -13.37
N THR A 298 -6.92 0.41 -14.07
CA THR A 298 -8.29 -0.02 -14.39
C THR A 298 -8.32 -0.64 -15.78
N GLY A 299 -9.24 -1.59 -15.99
CA GLY A 299 -9.47 -2.26 -17.28
C GLY A 299 -10.92 -2.70 -17.43
N THR A 300 -11.33 -3.07 -18.65
CA THR A 300 -12.62 -3.75 -18.89
C THR A 300 -12.62 -5.18 -18.34
N ASP A 301 -11.45 -5.80 -18.28
CA ASP A 301 -11.18 -7.08 -17.63
C ASP A 301 -9.68 -7.17 -17.31
N LEU A 302 -9.25 -8.28 -16.71
CA LEU A 302 -7.85 -8.46 -16.33
C LEU A 302 -6.94 -8.59 -17.56
N ASN A 303 -7.39 -9.22 -18.66
CA ASN A 303 -6.57 -9.37 -19.86
C ASN A 303 -6.28 -8.02 -20.52
N ASP A 304 -7.28 -7.15 -20.63
CA ASP A 304 -7.11 -5.77 -21.10
C ASP A 304 -6.00 -5.02 -20.33
N ILE A 305 -5.94 -5.21 -19.01
CA ILE A 305 -4.91 -4.59 -18.18
C ILE A 305 -3.53 -5.14 -18.53
N PHE A 306 -3.36 -6.47 -18.55
CA PHE A 306 -2.06 -7.08 -18.80
C PHE A 306 -1.52 -6.75 -20.19
N GLU A 307 -2.37 -6.76 -21.22
CA GLU A 307 -1.96 -6.40 -22.59
C GLU A 307 -1.44 -4.96 -22.68
N ARG A 308 -2.00 -4.03 -21.90
CA ARG A 308 -1.58 -2.61 -21.94
C ARG A 308 -0.30 -2.32 -21.20
N ILE A 309 0.02 -3.09 -20.16
CA ILE A 309 1.19 -2.86 -19.28
C ILE A 309 2.40 -3.72 -19.68
N GLU A 310 2.18 -4.82 -20.40
CA GLU A 310 3.26 -5.68 -20.87
C GLU A 310 4.33 -4.89 -21.65
N GLY A 311 5.60 -5.10 -21.30
CA GLY A 311 6.73 -4.41 -21.91
C GLY A 311 6.93 -2.94 -21.51
N LYS A 312 6.05 -2.35 -20.69
CA LYS A 312 6.14 -0.93 -20.26
C LYS A 312 6.52 -0.75 -18.79
N ILE A 313 6.47 -1.83 -18.01
CA ILE A 313 6.69 -1.77 -16.57
C ILE A 313 8.17 -1.67 -16.24
N ILE A 314 8.50 -0.67 -15.42
CA ILE A 314 9.78 -0.52 -14.75
C ILE A 314 9.61 -1.13 -13.35
N PRO A 315 10.39 -2.16 -12.96
CA PRO A 315 10.28 -2.83 -11.67
C PRO A 315 10.88 -2.02 -10.52
N GLN A 316 10.81 -0.68 -10.61
CA GLN A 316 11.30 0.26 -9.63
C GLN A 316 10.35 1.45 -9.59
N VAL A 317 9.99 1.87 -8.37
CA VAL A 317 9.16 3.06 -8.15
C VAL A 317 10.08 4.29 -8.04
N PRO A 318 9.80 5.39 -8.75
CA PRO A 318 10.52 6.65 -8.57
C PRO A 318 10.27 7.21 -7.17
N MET A 319 11.35 7.56 -6.49
CA MET A 319 11.32 8.11 -5.13
C MET A 319 11.64 9.60 -5.19
N SER A 320 10.61 10.43 -5.36
CA SER A 320 10.73 11.90 -5.52
C SER A 320 9.54 12.67 -4.95
#